data_AF-A0A5D4GXF2-F1
#
_entry.id   AF-A0A5D4GXF2-F1
#
_cell.length_a   1.000
_cell.length_b   1.000
_cell.length_c   1.000
_cell.angle_alpha   90.00
_cell.angle_beta   90.00
_cell.angle_gamma   90.00
#
_symmetry.space_group_name_H-M   'P 1'
#
loop_
_entity.id
_entity.type
_entity.pdbx_description
1 polymer ?
#
loop_
_entity_poly.entity_id
_entity_poly.type
_entity_poly.pdbx_seq_one_letter_code
_entity_poly.pdbx_strand_id
1 'polypeptide(L)'
;MRRTALFLICLFGLWGCSTPPPRVDPNDPGIVSGKLMVFWDGEDRFVYFPYYDDPLVYTLPKHVAQRLGVTTIRPGAIYTDGGSIPRAVRGVVGFSPWGYGPAYIVHDWLFVAHHCIVHDGVGTLDRRDHDEAEKVRNVDFPMSADILGGIIQALIRQEKVPPRALAPDAIYGAVDSFVAKGLWDNDDPRSCKPVPPNVIAGIEESLRRPQFDGQPESGRVLPRLVYVQDF
;
A
#
# COMPACT_ATOMS: atom_id res chain seq x y z
N MET A 1 1.47 65.39 -1.27
CA MET A 1 2.54 64.42 -0.96
C MET A 1 1.96 63.01 -0.99
N ARG A 2 2.11 62.28 -2.09
CA ARG A 2 1.69 60.86 -2.22
C ARG A 2 2.95 60.00 -2.15
N ARG A 3 3.03 59.10 -1.15
CA ARG A 3 4.12 58.16 -0.97
C ARG A 3 3.85 56.91 -1.81
N THR A 4 4.65 56.70 -2.86
CA THR A 4 4.66 55.48 -3.67
C THR A 4 5.56 54.47 -2.96
N ALA A 5 4.97 53.40 -2.41
CA ALA A 5 5.73 52.28 -1.87
C ALA A 5 6.01 51.29 -3.02
N LEU A 6 7.28 51.19 -3.42
CA LEU A 6 7.77 50.17 -4.34
C LEU A 6 7.90 48.86 -3.56
N PHE A 7 7.05 47.87 -3.85
CA PHE A 7 7.22 46.52 -3.33
C PHE A 7 8.32 45.82 -4.14
N LEU A 8 9.45 45.53 -3.48
CA LEU A 8 10.45 44.58 -3.97
C LEU A 8 9.81 43.19 -4.00
N ILE A 9 9.60 42.64 -5.20
CA ILE A 9 9.29 41.24 -5.40
C ILE A 9 10.61 40.48 -5.24
N CYS A 10 10.80 39.83 -4.10
CA CYS A 10 11.81 38.78 -3.94
C CYS A 10 11.41 37.59 -4.80
N LEU A 11 12.03 37.44 -5.98
CA LEU A 11 12.12 36.15 -6.66
C LEU A 11 12.95 35.20 -5.79
N PHE A 12 12.30 34.41 -4.95
CA PHE A 12 12.89 33.18 -4.46
C PHE A 12 12.92 32.19 -5.61
N GLY A 13 14.12 31.89 -6.10
CA GLY A 13 14.34 30.84 -7.10
C GLY A 13 13.83 29.52 -6.58
N LEU A 14 12.84 28.95 -7.27
CA LEU A 14 12.41 27.57 -7.12
C LEU A 14 13.56 26.67 -7.58
N TRP A 15 14.48 26.33 -6.68
CA TRP A 15 15.26 25.12 -6.81
C TRP A 15 14.28 23.98 -6.62
N GLY A 16 13.72 23.50 -7.73
CA GLY A 16 12.88 22.32 -7.72
C GLY A 16 13.68 21.19 -7.09
N CYS A 17 13.25 20.73 -5.92
CA CYS A 17 13.70 19.47 -5.38
C CYS A 17 13.20 18.40 -6.35
N SER A 18 14.00 18.07 -7.35
CA SER A 18 13.76 16.91 -8.21
C SER A 18 13.90 15.69 -7.31
N THR A 19 12.75 15.09 -6.98
CA THR A 19 12.69 13.81 -6.29
C THR A 19 13.46 12.79 -7.13
N PRO A 20 14.43 12.06 -6.55
CA PRO A 20 15.13 11.04 -7.29
C PRO A 20 14.12 10.02 -7.84
N PRO A 21 14.28 9.55 -9.08
CA PRO A 21 13.38 8.54 -9.64
C PRO A 21 13.52 7.21 -8.88
N PRO A 22 12.50 6.34 -8.96
CA PRO A 22 12.58 4.98 -8.40
C PRO A 22 13.82 4.24 -8.90
N ARG A 23 14.49 3.47 -8.03
CA ARG A 23 15.63 2.63 -8.42
C ARG A 23 15.15 1.29 -8.96
N VAL A 24 14.27 1.36 -9.96
CA VAL A 24 13.64 0.19 -10.58
C VAL A 24 14.19 0.02 -11.99
N ASP A 25 14.65 -1.19 -12.32
CA ASP A 25 15.01 -1.54 -13.70
C ASP A 25 13.74 -1.65 -14.54
N PRO A 26 13.54 -0.81 -15.57
CA PRO A 26 12.35 -0.87 -16.42
C PRO A 26 12.19 -2.20 -17.17
N ASN A 27 13.27 -2.96 -17.35
CA ASN A 27 13.26 -4.26 -18.02
C ASN A 27 12.93 -5.41 -17.06
N ASP A 28 13.02 -5.17 -15.76
CA ASP A 28 12.75 -6.13 -14.68
C ASP A 28 12.01 -5.44 -13.52
N PRO A 29 10.76 -4.94 -13.73
CA PRO A 29 9.98 -4.31 -12.67
C PRO A 29 9.27 -5.32 -11.76
N GLY A 30 9.50 -6.63 -11.94
CA GLY A 30 8.74 -7.69 -11.29
C GLY A 30 7.40 -7.98 -11.96
N ILE A 31 6.58 -8.81 -11.31
CA ILE A 31 5.28 -9.29 -11.81
C ILE A 31 4.26 -9.23 -10.67
N VAL A 32 3.03 -8.82 -10.98
CA VAL A 32 1.91 -8.77 -10.02
C VAL A 32 0.90 -9.83 -10.44
N SER A 33 0.52 -10.72 -9.54
CA SER A 33 -0.44 -11.79 -9.85
C SER A 33 -1.43 -12.01 -8.72
N GLY A 34 -2.50 -12.74 -9.03
CA GLY A 34 -3.48 -13.24 -8.07
C GLY A 34 -4.58 -12.23 -7.77
N LYS A 35 -5.25 -12.35 -6.62
CA LYS A 35 -6.46 -11.55 -6.31
C LYS A 35 -6.22 -10.48 -5.26
N LEU A 36 -6.73 -9.29 -5.56
CA LEU A 36 -6.90 -8.22 -4.57
C LEU A 36 -8.37 -8.21 -4.14
N MET A 37 -8.64 -8.49 -2.87
CA MET A 37 -9.98 -8.37 -2.27
C MET A 37 -9.99 -7.31 -1.17
N VAL A 38 -11.02 -6.46 -1.18
CA VAL A 38 -11.23 -5.45 -0.14
C VAL A 38 -12.62 -5.62 0.46
N PHE A 39 -12.66 -5.64 1.78
CA PHE A 39 -13.87 -5.74 2.58
C PHE A 39 -14.14 -4.42 3.28
N TRP A 40 -15.39 -3.98 3.27
CA TRP A 40 -15.87 -2.88 4.10
C TRP A 40 -16.24 -3.41 5.49
N ASP A 41 -15.57 -2.90 6.53
CA ASP A 41 -15.73 -3.30 7.95
C ASP A 41 -16.45 -2.19 8.77
N GLY A 42 -17.11 -1.24 8.11
CA GLY A 42 -17.79 -0.12 8.76
C GLY A 42 -17.32 1.25 8.26
N GLU A 43 -17.88 2.32 8.82
CA GLU A 43 -17.61 3.72 8.40
C GLU A 43 -16.11 3.99 8.21
N ASP A 44 -15.72 4.29 6.96
CA ASP A 44 -14.34 4.55 6.53
C ASP A 44 -13.29 3.47 6.88
N ARG A 45 -13.72 2.24 7.14
CA ARG A 45 -12.81 1.11 7.44
C ARG A 45 -12.87 0.07 6.35
N PHE A 46 -11.74 -0.15 5.69
CA PHE A 46 -11.57 -1.18 4.67
C PHE A 46 -10.42 -2.11 5.03
N VAL A 47 -10.61 -3.39 4.75
CA VAL A 47 -9.63 -4.44 5.01
C VAL A 47 -9.23 -5.06 3.68
N TYR A 48 -7.96 -5.01 3.33
CA TYR A 48 -7.42 -5.94 2.35
C TYR A 48 -7.31 -7.31 3.03
N PHE A 49 -7.85 -8.32 2.38
CA PHE A 49 -7.79 -9.69 2.85
C PHE A 49 -7.16 -10.57 1.76
N PRO A 50 -6.02 -11.24 2.03
CA PRO A 50 -5.42 -12.15 1.05
C PRO A 50 -6.36 -13.33 0.82
N TYR A 51 -6.80 -13.52 -0.44
CA TYR A 51 -7.52 -14.73 -0.81
C TYR A 51 -6.52 -15.90 -0.80
N TYR A 52 -6.45 -16.68 0.27
CA TYR A 52 -5.34 -17.62 0.47
C TYR A 52 -5.18 -18.71 -0.61
N ASP A 53 -6.21 -18.99 -1.42
CA ASP A 53 -6.07 -19.91 -2.56
C ASP A 53 -5.41 -19.26 -3.79
N ASP A 54 -5.52 -17.93 -3.93
CA ASP A 54 -4.94 -17.14 -5.03
C ASP A 54 -4.67 -15.68 -4.57
N PRO A 55 -3.70 -15.48 -3.65
CA PRO A 55 -3.51 -14.18 -3.01
C PRO A 55 -2.81 -13.20 -3.94
N LEU A 56 -2.91 -11.90 -3.67
CA LEU A 56 -2.06 -10.91 -4.32
C LEU A 56 -0.59 -11.25 -4.04
N VAL A 57 0.20 -11.37 -5.09
CA VAL A 57 1.64 -11.65 -5.01
C VAL A 57 2.38 -10.66 -5.89
N TYR A 58 3.48 -10.12 -5.36
CA TYR A 58 4.49 -9.41 -6.13
C TYR A 58 5.74 -10.28 -6.25
N THR A 59 6.01 -10.77 -7.45
CA THR A 59 7.30 -11.41 -7.78
C THR A 59 8.33 -10.34 -7.96
N LEU A 60 9.39 -10.39 -7.15
CA LEU A 60 10.39 -9.35 -7.06
C LEU A 60 11.31 -9.33 -8.30
N PRO A 61 11.79 -8.14 -8.71
CA PRO A 61 12.94 -8.00 -9.59
C PRO A 61 14.13 -8.81 -9.08
N LYS A 62 14.95 -9.35 -9.98
CA LYS A 62 16.09 -10.21 -9.63
C LYS A 62 17.04 -9.57 -8.62
N HIS A 63 17.33 -8.28 -8.81
CA HIS A 63 18.26 -7.55 -7.93
C HIS A 63 17.68 -7.36 -6.51
N VAL A 64 16.37 -7.08 -6.39
CA VAL A 64 15.69 -6.98 -5.09
C VAL A 64 15.61 -8.36 -4.44
N ALA A 65 15.25 -9.39 -5.21
CA ALA A 65 15.16 -10.76 -4.73
C ALA A 65 16.49 -11.26 -4.18
N GLN A 66 17.60 -10.98 -4.88
CA GLN A 66 18.95 -11.30 -4.44
C GLN A 66 19.31 -10.57 -3.14
N ARG A 67 18.94 -9.30 -3.01
CA ARG A 67 19.23 -8.49 -1.81
C ARG A 67 18.43 -8.96 -0.59
N LEU A 68 17.17 -9.36 -0.76
CA LEU A 68 16.31 -9.83 0.33
C LEU A 68 16.43 -11.33 0.64
N GLY A 69 16.95 -12.13 -0.29
CA GLY A 69 16.96 -13.59 -0.17
C GLY A 69 15.60 -14.25 -0.33
N VAL A 70 14.61 -13.53 -0.89
CA VAL A 70 13.25 -14.01 -1.15
C VAL A 70 12.84 -13.61 -2.57
N THR A 71 12.01 -14.40 -3.23
CA THR A 71 11.61 -14.14 -4.63
C THR A 71 10.27 -13.45 -4.77
N THR A 72 9.46 -13.44 -3.72
CA THR A 72 8.08 -12.93 -3.74
C THR A 72 7.73 -12.24 -2.44
N ILE A 73 6.85 -11.23 -2.53
CA ILE A 73 6.16 -10.64 -1.39
C ILE A 73 4.66 -10.93 -1.54
N ARG A 74 4.07 -11.49 -0.48
CA ARG A 74 2.62 -11.65 -0.35
C ARG A 74 2.14 -10.83 0.85
N PRO A 75 1.42 -9.72 0.65
CA PRO A 75 0.90 -8.95 1.77
C PRO A 75 -0.15 -9.77 2.54
N GLY A 76 -0.08 -9.66 3.86
CA GLY A 76 -1.07 -10.18 4.79
C GLY A 76 -2.27 -9.26 4.96
N ALA A 77 -3.21 -9.63 5.83
CA ALA A 77 -4.40 -8.83 6.07
C ALA A 77 -4.07 -7.48 6.73
N ILE A 78 -4.56 -6.38 6.16
CA ILE A 78 -4.37 -5.02 6.69
C ILE A 78 -5.63 -4.19 6.60
N TYR A 79 -5.79 -3.26 7.54
CA TYR A 79 -6.62 -2.09 7.27
C TYR A 79 -5.92 -1.21 6.23
N THR A 80 -6.69 -0.73 5.28
CA THR A 80 -6.20 0.10 4.17
C THR A 80 -7.23 1.17 3.86
N ASP A 81 -6.77 2.31 3.36
CA ASP A 81 -7.62 3.31 2.70
C ASP A 81 -7.36 3.35 1.18
N GLY A 82 -6.68 2.33 0.65
CA GLY A 82 -6.07 2.33 -0.67
C GLY A 82 -4.75 3.10 -0.60
N GLY A 83 -4.57 4.06 -1.49
CA GLY A 83 -3.49 5.03 -1.42
C GLY A 83 -3.93 6.25 -0.62
N SER A 84 -3.11 6.63 0.37
CA SER A 84 -3.21 7.89 1.12
C SER A 84 -2.85 9.12 0.25
N ILE A 85 -3.63 9.32 -0.82
CA ILE A 85 -3.47 10.42 -1.76
C ILE A 85 -4.27 11.64 -1.26
N PRO A 86 -3.70 12.87 -1.21
CA PRO A 86 -4.42 14.05 -0.76
C PRO A 86 -5.73 14.29 -1.51
N ARG A 87 -6.83 14.57 -0.79
CA ARG A 87 -8.17 14.75 -1.38
C ARG A 87 -8.21 15.76 -2.54
N ALA A 88 -7.42 16.82 -2.46
CA ALA A 88 -7.32 17.87 -3.49
C ALA A 88 -6.85 17.35 -4.85
N VAL A 89 -6.07 16.25 -4.90
CA VAL A 89 -5.54 15.70 -6.16
C VAL A 89 -6.22 14.40 -6.58
N ARG A 90 -7.15 13.84 -5.78
CA ARG A 90 -7.84 12.57 -6.12
C ARG A 90 -8.65 12.61 -7.42
N GLY A 91 -9.06 13.80 -7.86
CA GLY A 91 -9.75 14.00 -9.16
C GLY A 91 -8.81 14.00 -10.37
N VAL A 92 -7.49 13.99 -10.16
CA VAL A 92 -6.50 13.94 -11.23
C VAL A 92 -6.26 12.49 -11.64
N VAL A 93 -6.25 12.24 -12.96
CA VAL A 93 -5.97 10.92 -13.53
C VAL A 93 -4.59 10.45 -13.07
N GLY A 94 -4.57 9.51 -12.13
CA GLY A 94 -3.34 8.88 -11.62
C GLY A 94 -3.26 8.88 -10.11
N PHE A 95 -4.08 9.72 -9.50
CA PHE A 95 -4.10 9.99 -8.07
C PHE A 95 -5.37 9.45 -7.40
N SER A 96 -6.02 8.46 -8.03
CA SER A 96 -7.07 7.70 -7.37
C SER A 96 -6.45 6.85 -6.24
N PRO A 97 -7.08 6.76 -5.06
CA PRO A 97 -6.68 5.85 -4.00
C PRO A 97 -6.61 4.38 -4.44
N TRP A 98 -7.21 4.02 -5.58
CA TRP A 98 -7.16 2.65 -6.12
C TRP A 98 -6.46 2.57 -7.49
N GLY A 99 -5.90 3.69 -7.96
CA GLY A 99 -5.27 3.78 -9.30
C GLY A 99 -4.07 2.86 -9.49
N TYR A 100 -3.40 2.49 -8.40
CA TYR A 100 -2.33 1.50 -8.34
C TYR A 100 -2.54 0.58 -7.13
N GLY A 101 -3.78 0.11 -6.92
CA GLY A 101 -4.20 -0.65 -5.72
C GLY A 101 -3.17 -1.66 -5.18
N PRO A 102 -2.63 -2.59 -6.01
CA PRO A 102 -1.61 -3.52 -5.56
C PRO A 102 -0.35 -2.88 -4.96
N ALA A 103 0.10 -1.74 -5.52
CA ALA A 103 1.27 -1.03 -5.03
C ALA A 103 1.04 -0.46 -3.64
N TYR A 104 -0.15 0.11 -3.40
CA TYR A 104 -0.53 0.65 -2.10
C TYR A 104 -0.70 -0.46 -1.05
N ILE A 105 -1.39 -1.55 -1.38
CA ILE A 105 -1.58 -2.67 -0.45
C ILE A 105 -0.25 -3.28 -0.01
N VAL A 106 0.66 -3.55 -0.96
CA VAL A 106 1.96 -4.12 -0.61
C VAL A 106 2.77 -3.14 0.24
N HIS A 107 2.84 -1.86 -0.18
CA HIS A 107 3.57 -0.83 0.56
C HIS A 107 3.05 -0.65 1.99
N ASP A 108 1.74 -0.51 2.18
CA ASP A 108 1.14 -0.28 3.49
C ASP A 108 1.31 -1.51 4.39
N TRP A 109 1.22 -2.72 3.82
CA TRP A 109 1.51 -3.92 4.58
C TRP A 109 2.99 -4.00 4.99
N LEU A 110 3.94 -3.54 4.16
CA LEU A 110 5.34 -3.45 4.57
C LEU A 110 5.53 -2.54 5.78
N PHE A 111 4.80 -1.43 5.89
CA PHE A 111 4.81 -0.57 7.09
C PHE A 111 4.24 -1.29 8.31
N VAL A 112 3.08 -1.96 8.17
CA VAL A 112 2.49 -2.74 9.27
C VAL A 112 3.44 -3.85 9.73
N ALA A 113 4.00 -4.61 8.79
CA ALA A 113 4.96 -5.67 9.08
C ALA A 113 6.21 -5.10 9.76
N HIS A 114 6.77 -3.99 9.26
CA HIS A 114 7.91 -3.31 9.89
C HIS A 114 7.62 -2.96 11.35
N HIS A 115 6.52 -2.26 11.63
CA HIS A 115 6.16 -1.89 13.01
C HIS A 115 5.92 -3.12 13.89
N CYS A 116 5.29 -4.17 13.37
CA CYS A 116 5.10 -5.40 14.14
C CYS A 116 6.41 -6.16 14.36
N ILE A 117 7.40 -6.04 13.47
CA ILE A 117 8.71 -6.66 13.62
C ILE A 117 9.56 -5.93 14.67
N VAL A 118 9.63 -4.60 14.62
CA VAL A 118 10.47 -3.80 15.54
C VAL A 118 9.91 -3.72 16.96
N HIS A 119 8.62 -4.05 17.15
CA HIS A 119 7.94 -4.05 18.45
C HIS A 119 7.59 -5.46 18.96
N ASP A 120 8.25 -6.51 18.45
CA ASP A 120 8.00 -7.92 18.83
C ASP A 120 6.51 -8.34 18.71
N GLY A 121 5.78 -7.66 17.82
CA GLY A 121 4.35 -7.82 17.57
C GLY A 121 4.01 -8.78 16.44
N VAL A 122 4.96 -9.50 15.83
CA VAL A 122 4.68 -10.47 14.74
C VAL A 122 3.61 -11.49 15.15
N GLY A 123 3.64 -11.94 16.41
CA GLY A 123 2.62 -12.86 16.95
C GLY A 123 1.19 -12.30 17.01
N THR A 124 1.02 -10.98 16.81
CA THR A 124 -0.29 -10.31 16.76
C THR A 124 -0.90 -10.24 15.36
N LEU A 125 -0.09 -10.48 14.31
CA LEU A 125 -0.57 -10.65 12.94
C LEU A 125 -1.42 -11.94 12.85
N ASP A 126 -2.24 -12.04 11.79
CA ASP A 126 -2.87 -13.32 11.47
C ASP A 126 -1.78 -14.40 11.31
N ARG A 127 -2.00 -15.58 11.89
CA ARG A 127 -1.03 -16.69 11.88
C ARG A 127 -0.54 -17.05 10.48
N ARG A 128 -1.38 -16.90 9.45
CA ARG A 128 -1.04 -17.20 8.06
C ARG A 128 -0.07 -16.19 7.46
N ASP A 129 0.13 -15.04 8.10
CA ASP A 129 0.96 -13.95 7.62
C ASP A 129 2.29 -13.83 8.39
N HIS A 130 2.54 -14.69 9.40
CA HIS A 130 3.77 -14.71 10.19
C HIS A 130 5.01 -14.94 9.32
N ASP A 131 4.99 -15.97 8.48
CA ASP A 131 6.11 -16.29 7.59
C ASP A 131 6.35 -15.19 6.54
N GLU A 132 5.30 -14.48 6.11
CA GLU A 132 5.46 -13.36 5.17
C GLU A 132 6.11 -12.15 5.86
N ALA A 133 5.73 -11.85 7.10
CA ALA A 133 6.39 -10.79 7.87
C ALA A 133 7.89 -11.07 8.02
N GLU A 134 8.28 -12.33 8.27
CA GLU A 134 9.69 -12.70 8.35
C GLU A 134 10.45 -12.51 7.03
N LYS A 135 9.82 -12.78 5.88
CA LYS A 135 10.44 -12.54 4.56
C LYS A 135 10.82 -11.09 4.33
N VAL A 136 10.09 -10.15 4.95
CA VAL A 136 10.29 -8.70 4.76
C VAL A 136 11.02 -8.02 5.93
N ARG A 137 11.55 -8.79 6.89
CA ARG A 137 12.30 -8.25 8.05
C ARG A 137 13.48 -7.37 7.66
N ASN A 138 14.11 -7.64 6.51
CA ASN A 138 15.27 -6.90 6.02
C ASN A 138 14.92 -5.83 4.99
N VAL A 139 13.63 -5.54 4.76
CA VAL A 139 13.20 -4.39 3.96
C VAL A 139 13.48 -3.12 4.76
N ASP A 140 14.28 -2.22 4.19
CA ASP A 140 14.50 -0.88 4.73
C ASP A 140 13.57 0.15 4.06
N PHE A 141 13.51 1.36 4.64
CA PHE A 141 12.62 2.42 4.14
C PHE A 141 12.82 2.72 2.63
N PRO A 142 14.05 2.97 2.11
CA PRO A 142 14.22 3.19 0.68
C PRO A 142 13.75 2.01 -0.17
N MET A 143 14.00 0.77 0.27
CA MET A 143 13.52 -0.41 -0.45
C MET A 143 11.99 -0.50 -0.46
N SER A 144 11.30 -0.08 0.60
CA SER A 144 9.83 -0.05 0.60
C SER A 144 9.26 0.86 -0.50
N ALA A 145 9.90 2.01 -0.75
CA ALA A 145 9.56 2.92 -1.84
C ALA A 145 9.92 2.32 -3.22
N ASP A 146 11.09 1.70 -3.35
CA ASP A 146 11.50 1.01 -4.59
C ASP A 146 10.56 -0.16 -4.93
N ILE A 147 10.08 -0.91 -3.94
CA ILE A 147 9.07 -1.96 -4.11
C ILE A 147 7.76 -1.37 -4.64
N LEU A 148 7.28 -0.27 -4.06
CA LEU A 148 6.08 0.42 -4.57
C LEU A 148 6.27 0.87 -6.02
N GLY A 149 7.41 1.49 -6.33
CA GLY A 149 7.74 1.93 -7.69
C GLY A 149 7.80 0.76 -8.67
N GLY A 150 8.37 -0.37 -8.25
CA GLY A 150 8.46 -1.60 -9.03
C GLY A 150 7.09 -2.16 -9.36
N ILE A 151 6.19 -2.23 -8.37
CA ILE A 151 4.81 -2.68 -8.58
C ILE A 151 4.08 -1.76 -9.56
N ILE A 152 4.22 -0.45 -9.45
CA ILE A 152 3.61 0.49 -10.41
C ILE A 152 4.10 0.23 -11.83
N GLN A 153 5.42 0.07 -12.02
CA GLN A 153 5.98 -0.25 -13.33
C GLN A 153 5.54 -1.62 -13.84
N ALA A 154 5.43 -2.63 -12.97
CA ALA A 154 4.92 -3.95 -13.32
C ALA A 154 3.46 -3.87 -13.77
N LEU A 155 2.62 -3.09 -13.09
CA LEU A 155 1.22 -2.89 -13.49
C LEU A 155 1.09 -2.21 -14.85
N ILE A 156 1.95 -1.23 -15.14
CA ILE A 156 2.00 -0.56 -16.45
C ILE A 156 2.44 -1.56 -17.53
N ARG A 157 3.50 -2.34 -17.27
CA ARG A 157 4.03 -3.33 -18.21
C ARG A 157 3.04 -4.47 -18.50
N GLN A 158 2.26 -4.86 -17.51
CA GLN A 158 1.20 -5.87 -17.62
C GLN A 158 -0.11 -5.31 -18.17
N GLU A 159 -0.13 -4.04 -18.61
CA GLU A 159 -1.29 -3.35 -19.17
C GLU A 159 -2.51 -3.29 -18.23
N LYS A 160 -2.30 -3.49 -16.92
CA LYS A 160 -3.34 -3.39 -15.90
C LYS A 160 -3.71 -1.94 -15.60
N VAL A 161 -2.80 -1.02 -15.86
CA VAL A 161 -2.99 0.43 -15.74
C VAL A 161 -2.31 1.13 -16.93
N PRO A 162 -2.88 2.23 -17.46
CA PRO A 162 -2.23 2.97 -18.53
C PRO A 162 -0.95 3.67 -18.03
N PRO A 163 0.07 3.84 -18.88
CA PRO A 163 1.24 4.64 -18.54
C PRO A 163 0.83 6.09 -18.26
N ARG A 164 1.43 6.72 -17.25
CA ARG A 164 1.15 8.11 -16.86
C ARG A 164 2.46 8.84 -16.61
N ALA A 165 2.57 10.06 -17.12
CA ALA A 165 3.81 10.83 -17.08
C ALA A 165 4.16 11.42 -15.70
N LEU A 166 3.17 11.66 -14.82
CA LEU A 166 3.39 12.39 -13.56
C LEU A 166 3.05 11.59 -12.30
N ALA A 167 2.03 10.74 -12.35
CA ALA A 167 1.53 10.08 -11.14
C ALA A 167 2.54 9.09 -10.51
N PRO A 168 3.21 8.20 -11.28
CA PRO A 168 4.22 7.29 -10.71
C PRO A 168 5.32 8.03 -9.94
N ASP A 169 5.92 9.06 -10.55
CA ASP A 169 7.02 9.81 -9.94
C ASP A 169 6.57 10.62 -8.71
N ALA A 170 5.38 11.22 -8.78
CA ALA A 170 4.82 11.97 -7.65
C ALA A 170 4.48 11.05 -6.46
N ILE A 171 3.93 9.86 -6.74
CA ILE A 171 3.64 8.87 -5.70
C ILE A 171 4.95 8.37 -5.09
N TYR A 172 5.93 7.99 -5.92
CA TYR A 172 7.25 7.55 -5.45
C TYR A 172 7.90 8.62 -4.57
N GLY A 173 7.94 9.87 -5.03
CA GLY A 173 8.51 10.99 -4.26
C GLY A 173 7.79 11.27 -2.95
N ALA A 174 6.48 10.99 -2.86
CA ALA A 174 5.73 11.13 -1.61
C ALA A 174 6.09 10.02 -0.60
N VAL A 175 6.24 8.78 -1.07
CA VAL A 175 6.57 7.63 -0.20
C VAL A 175 8.06 7.55 0.17
N ASP A 176 8.95 8.14 -0.63
CA ASP A 176 10.39 8.32 -0.31
C ASP A 176 10.68 9.63 0.45
N SER A 177 9.67 10.24 1.06
CA SER A 177 9.80 11.53 1.74
C SER A 177 10.24 11.40 3.21
N PHE A 178 10.78 12.48 3.78
CA PHE A 178 11.08 12.55 5.22
C PHE A 178 9.85 12.35 6.12
N VAL A 179 8.66 12.72 5.65
CA VAL A 179 7.41 12.50 6.39
C VAL A 179 7.10 11.00 6.44
N ALA A 180 7.19 10.31 5.30
CA ALA A 180 7.02 8.87 5.23
C ALA A 180 8.10 8.13 6.03
N LYS A 181 9.34 8.60 5.99
CA LYS A 181 10.42 8.07 6.83
C LYS A 181 10.14 8.23 8.32
N GLY A 182 9.61 9.38 8.74
CA GLY A 182 9.20 9.59 10.13
C GLY A 182 8.06 8.66 10.57
N LEU A 183 7.15 8.31 9.66
CA LEU A 183 6.13 7.30 9.91
C LEU A 183 6.74 5.89 10.00
N TRP A 184 7.67 5.54 9.11
CA TRP A 184 8.38 4.26 9.12
C TRP A 184 9.18 4.07 10.40
N ASP A 185 9.96 5.08 10.80
CA ASP A 185 10.80 5.05 12.00
C ASP A 185 10.00 5.24 13.32
N ASN A 186 8.67 5.34 13.26
CA ASN A 186 7.84 5.58 14.44
C ASN A 186 8.00 4.42 15.46
N ASP A 187 8.44 4.77 16.65
CA ASP A 187 8.75 3.86 17.75
C ASP A 187 7.58 3.60 18.71
N ASP A 188 6.41 4.18 18.44
CA ASP A 188 5.19 3.90 19.20
C ASP A 188 4.73 2.45 18.94
N PRO A 189 4.67 1.57 19.96
CA PRO A 189 4.22 0.19 19.80
C PRO A 189 2.80 0.07 19.23
N ARG A 190 1.97 1.12 19.38
CA ARG A 190 0.64 1.20 18.79
C ARG A 190 0.66 1.33 17.27
N SER A 191 1.83 1.49 16.64
CA SER A 191 2.00 1.52 15.19
C SER A 191 1.90 0.12 14.57
N CYS A 192 2.16 -0.94 15.33
CA CYS A 192 1.77 -2.30 14.95
C CYS A 192 0.24 -2.43 15.10
N LYS A 193 -0.49 -2.37 13.97
CA LYS A 193 -1.95 -2.36 13.91
C LYS A 193 -2.50 -3.50 13.04
N PRO A 194 -2.39 -4.77 13.48
CA PRO A 194 -2.96 -5.90 12.76
C PRO A 194 -4.49 -5.80 12.68
N VAL A 195 -5.07 -6.48 11.70
CA VAL A 195 -6.53 -6.68 11.64
C VAL A 195 -6.95 -7.60 12.79
N PRO A 196 -7.93 -7.22 13.63
CA PRO A 196 -8.38 -8.03 14.74
C PRO A 196 -8.93 -9.40 14.31
N PRO A 197 -8.70 -10.49 15.08
CA PRO A 197 -9.18 -11.83 14.74
C PRO A 197 -10.70 -11.93 14.54
N ASN A 198 -11.49 -11.13 15.25
CA ASN A 198 -12.95 -11.10 15.09
C ASN A 198 -13.40 -10.50 13.75
N VAL A 199 -12.59 -9.61 13.15
CA VAL A 199 -12.82 -9.04 11.82
C VAL A 199 -12.44 -10.04 10.75
N ILE A 200 -11.27 -10.69 10.89
CA ILE A 200 -10.85 -11.81 10.04
C ILE A 200 -11.91 -12.91 9.99
N ALA A 201 -12.39 -13.36 11.15
CA ALA A 201 -13.45 -14.37 11.22
C ALA A 201 -14.75 -13.90 10.53
N GLY A 202 -15.09 -12.61 10.63
CA GLY A 202 -16.25 -12.04 9.95
C GLY A 202 -16.09 -12.00 8.42
N ILE A 203 -14.89 -11.72 7.92
CA ILE A 203 -14.56 -11.78 6.49
C ILE A 203 -14.70 -13.20 5.97
N GLU A 204 -14.13 -14.17 6.68
CA GLU A 204 -14.23 -15.59 6.32
C GLU A 204 -15.69 -16.09 6.31
N GLU A 205 -16.50 -15.61 7.26
CA GLU A 205 -17.93 -15.90 7.28
C GLU A 205 -18.64 -15.30 6.05
N SER A 206 -18.34 -14.05 5.69
CA SER A 206 -18.89 -13.42 4.49
C SER A 206 -18.51 -14.12 3.20
N LEU A 207 -17.32 -14.71 3.11
CA LEU A 207 -16.88 -15.50 1.96
C LEU A 207 -17.64 -16.84 1.83
N ARG A 208 -18.11 -17.41 2.95
CA ARG A 208 -18.88 -18.67 2.96
C ARG A 208 -20.36 -18.46 2.66
N ARG A 209 -20.90 -17.25 2.86
CA ARG A 209 -22.31 -16.95 2.65
C ARG A 209 -22.59 -16.63 1.17
N PRO A 210 -23.68 -17.14 0.58
CA PRO A 210 -24.17 -16.64 -0.70
C PRO A 210 -24.46 -15.14 -0.59
N GLN A 211 -23.96 -14.32 -1.51
CA GLN A 211 -24.07 -12.84 -1.49
C GLN A 211 -25.51 -12.29 -1.43
N PHE A 212 -26.54 -13.14 -1.49
CA PHE A 212 -27.95 -12.76 -1.62
C PHE A 212 -28.89 -13.31 -0.55
N ASP A 213 -28.44 -14.13 0.41
CA ASP A 213 -29.35 -14.65 1.43
C ASP A 213 -29.41 -13.77 2.68
N GLY A 214 -30.48 -12.98 2.74
CA GLY A 214 -31.25 -12.72 3.96
C GLY A 214 -30.60 -11.86 5.05
N GLN A 215 -31.45 -11.29 5.90
CA GLN A 215 -31.05 -10.40 6.99
C GLN A 215 -30.00 -11.01 7.93
N PRO A 216 -29.14 -10.17 8.54
CA PRO A 216 -28.16 -10.65 9.51
C PRO A 216 -28.88 -11.33 10.69
N GLU A 217 -28.66 -12.64 10.86
CA GLU A 217 -29.25 -13.48 11.93
C GLU A 217 -28.80 -13.10 13.35
N SER A 218 -27.98 -12.07 13.49
CA SER A 218 -27.68 -11.42 14.76
C SER A 218 -27.42 -9.96 14.42
N GLY A 219 -27.69 -8.99 15.29
CA GLY A 219 -27.42 -7.57 15.05
C GLY A 219 -25.96 -7.18 14.74
N ARG A 220 -25.09 -8.15 14.44
CA ARG A 220 -23.72 -8.01 13.96
C ARG A 220 -23.69 -7.79 12.45
N VAL A 221 -23.17 -6.64 12.03
CA VAL A 221 -22.88 -6.35 10.62
C VAL A 221 -21.56 -7.03 10.25
N LEU A 222 -21.59 -7.99 9.32
CA LEU A 222 -20.39 -8.65 8.81
C LEU A 222 -19.66 -7.77 7.79
N PRO A 223 -18.32 -7.87 7.70
CA PRO A 223 -17.56 -7.22 6.64
C PRO A 223 -18.05 -7.63 5.25
N ARG A 224 -18.20 -6.70 4.32
CA ARG A 224 -18.75 -6.97 2.97
C ARG A 224 -17.68 -6.84 1.91
N LEU A 225 -17.56 -7.81 1.01
CA LEU A 225 -16.69 -7.68 -0.17
C LEU A 225 -17.21 -6.51 -1.02
N VAL A 226 -16.37 -5.49 -1.20
CA VAL A 226 -16.71 -4.28 -1.97
C VAL A 226 -15.85 -4.11 -3.22
N TYR A 227 -14.74 -4.83 -3.29
CA TYR A 227 -13.85 -4.81 -4.45
C TYR A 227 -13.13 -6.14 -4.59
N VAL A 228 -13.07 -6.64 -5.83
CA VAL A 228 -12.24 -7.78 -6.23
C VAL A 228 -11.64 -7.49 -7.59
N GLN A 229 -10.34 -7.77 -7.76
CA GLN A 229 -9.67 -7.68 -9.05
C GLN A 229 -8.62 -8.79 -9.19
N ASP A 230 -8.56 -9.35 -10.40
CA ASP A 230 -7.59 -10.36 -10.81
C ASP A 230 -6.41 -9.72 -11.55
N PHE A 231 -5.20 -10.13 -11.18
CA PHE A 231 -3.94 -9.68 -11.79
C PHE A 231 -3.26 -10.82 -12.55
#